data_AF-A0A954RPH4-F1
#
_entry.id   AF-A0A954RPH4-F1
#
_cell.length_a   1.000
_cell.length_b   1.000
_cell.length_c   1.000
_cell.angle_alpha   90.00
_cell.angle_beta   90.00
_cell.angle_gamma   90.00
#
_symmetry.space_group_name_H-M   'P 1'
#
loop_
_entity.id
_entity.type
_entity.pdbx_description
1 polymer ?
#
loop_
_entity_poly.entity_id
_entity_poly.type
_entity_poly.pdbx_seq_one_letter_code
_entity_poly.pdbx_strand_id
1 'polypeptide(L)'
;MSLTKRQSNRLRFLILGAWAENWLNGKESRSAALKTFRATISGAESSEELHQFVYYYNWDDGVKQLQWVLNHPLCDQGTALLAFWLGEPAFYFQYRNRMEVPEWGRPNWTFLQKTSNRYLNGGFERCTIKTIPTDILGHDYLRPPKTDEGKGLYRIPYGMCVASPGRVVKRMTT
;
A
#
# COMPACT_ATOMS: atom_id res chain seq x y z
N MET A 1 8.43 0.63 -18.68
CA MET A 1 7.76 1.91 -19.01
C MET A 1 7.95 2.87 -17.86
N SER A 2 8.28 4.12 -18.18
CA SER A 2 8.31 5.26 -17.24
C SER A 2 6.96 5.96 -17.22
N LEU A 3 6.60 6.59 -16.09
CA LEU A 3 5.39 7.41 -16.00
C LEU A 3 5.47 8.62 -16.95
N THR A 4 4.32 9.08 -17.44
CA THR A 4 4.23 10.34 -18.18
C THR A 4 4.50 11.53 -17.24
N LYS A 5 4.75 12.72 -17.81
CA LYS A 5 4.89 13.96 -17.02
C LYS A 5 3.65 14.24 -16.16
N ARG A 6 2.45 13.99 -16.69
CA ARG A 6 1.19 14.18 -15.98
C ARG A 6 1.07 13.24 -14.78
N GLN A 7 1.34 11.95 -14.99
CA GLN A 7 1.34 10.94 -13.93
C GLN A 7 2.38 11.25 -12.85
N SER A 8 3.58 11.64 -13.26
CA SER A 8 4.66 12.03 -12.35
C SER A 8 4.29 13.26 -11.51
N ASN A 9 3.58 14.24 -12.09
CA ASN A 9 3.12 15.42 -11.36
C ASN A 9 2.04 15.08 -10.32
N ARG A 10 1.06 14.22 -10.67
CA ARG A 10 0.06 13.74 -9.70
C ARG A 10 0.73 12.97 -8.56
N LEU A 11 1.66 12.08 -8.89
CA LEU A 11 2.43 11.35 -7.89
C LEU A 11 3.16 12.30 -6.94
N ARG A 12 3.91 13.27 -7.46
CA ARG A 12 4.60 14.29 -6.64
C ARG A 12 3.65 15.05 -5.73
N PHE A 13 2.50 15.49 -6.25
CA PHE A 13 1.48 16.18 -5.46
C PHE A 13 0.97 15.34 -4.27
N LEU A 14 0.83 14.02 -4.46
CA LEU A 14 0.40 13.11 -3.41
C LEU A 14 1.51 12.86 -2.38
N ILE A 15 2.71 12.51 -2.82
CA ILE A 15 3.80 12.04 -1.95
C ILE A 15 4.48 13.17 -1.17
N LEU A 16 4.46 14.40 -1.71
CA LEU A 16 4.99 15.59 -1.03
C LEU A 16 3.98 16.19 -0.04
N GLY A 17 2.78 15.61 0.09
CA GLY A 17 1.76 16.13 1.00
C GLY A 17 1.11 17.43 0.53
N ALA A 18 1.33 17.88 -0.71
CA ALA A 18 0.80 19.13 -1.24
C ALA A 18 -0.73 19.20 -1.19
N TRP A 19 -1.40 18.05 -1.25
CA TRP A 19 -2.85 17.91 -1.07
C TRP A 19 -3.37 18.33 0.30
N ALA A 20 -2.50 18.37 1.33
CA ALA A 20 -2.85 18.68 2.70
C ALA A 20 -2.39 20.08 3.14
N GLU A 21 -1.59 20.80 2.35
CA GLU A 21 -0.99 22.09 2.74
C GLU A 21 -2.02 23.13 3.17
N ASN A 22 -3.12 23.28 2.43
CA ASN A 22 -4.18 24.22 2.79
C ASN A 22 -4.86 23.82 4.10
N TRP A 23 -5.04 22.52 4.34
CA TRP A 23 -5.61 22.04 5.60
C TRP A 23 -4.66 22.29 6.78
N LEU A 24 -3.37 21.99 6.62
CA LEU A 24 -2.36 22.24 7.65
C LEU A 24 -2.23 23.72 8.01
N ASN A 25 -2.45 24.61 7.04
CA ASN A 25 -2.44 26.06 7.23
C ASN A 25 -3.79 26.64 7.67
N GLY A 26 -4.78 25.81 8.00
CA GLY A 26 -6.11 26.24 8.44
C GLY A 26 -6.96 26.92 7.35
N LYS A 27 -6.55 26.83 6.08
CA LYS A 27 -7.24 27.44 4.93
C LYS A 27 -8.38 26.57 4.39
N GLU A 28 -8.39 25.28 4.73
CA GLU A 28 -9.51 24.38 4.42
C GLU A 28 -9.69 23.29 5.49
N SER A 29 -10.82 22.58 5.44
CA SER A 29 -11.06 21.45 6.33
C SER A 29 -10.30 20.20 5.88
N ARG A 30 -9.99 19.29 6.82
CA ARG A 30 -9.44 17.96 6.51
C ARG A 30 -10.31 17.19 5.51
N SER A 31 -11.64 17.36 5.58
CA SER A 31 -12.58 16.70 4.67
C SER A 31 -12.38 17.17 3.22
N ALA A 32 -12.13 18.47 3.02
CA ALA A 32 -11.83 19.04 1.70
C ALA A 32 -10.50 18.50 1.15
N ALA A 33 -9.43 18.51 1.96
CA ALA A 33 -8.13 17.95 1.58
C ALA A 33 -8.24 16.46 1.17
N LEU A 34 -8.96 15.66 1.96
CA LEU A 34 -9.18 14.25 1.66
C LEU A 34 -10.01 14.03 0.39
N LYS A 35 -10.94 14.95 0.06
CA LYS A 35 -11.68 14.92 -1.20
C LYS A 35 -10.74 15.15 -2.39
N THR A 36 -9.83 16.12 -2.28
CA THR A 36 -8.79 16.40 -3.29
C THR A 36 -7.86 15.21 -3.48
N PHE A 37 -7.38 14.61 -2.38
CA PHE A 37 -6.57 13.40 -2.44
C PHE A 37 -7.29 12.28 -3.17
N ARG A 38 -8.52 11.98 -2.77
CA ARG A 38 -9.31 10.90 -3.37
C ARG A 38 -9.55 11.15 -4.86
N ALA A 39 -9.89 12.39 -5.25
CA ALA A 39 -10.06 12.75 -6.65
C ALA A 39 -8.77 12.57 -7.45
N THR A 40 -7.62 12.88 -6.86
CA THR A 40 -6.31 12.69 -7.49
C THR A 40 -5.99 11.22 -7.72
N ILE A 41 -6.23 10.36 -6.72
CA ILE A 41 -6.07 8.90 -6.86
C ILE A 41 -7.04 8.34 -7.91
N SER A 42 -8.31 8.76 -7.90
CA SER A 42 -9.29 8.34 -8.92
C SER A 42 -8.91 8.76 -10.34
N GLY A 43 -8.08 9.80 -10.47
CA GLY A 43 -7.57 10.28 -11.76
C GLY A 43 -6.30 9.58 -12.23
N ALA A 44 -5.84 8.52 -11.53
CA ALA A 44 -4.69 7.74 -11.96
C ALA A 44 -4.97 7.03 -13.30
N GLU A 45 -3.98 7.02 -14.18
CA GLU A 45 -4.12 6.58 -15.58
C GLU A 45 -3.45 5.23 -15.84
N SER A 46 -2.68 4.70 -14.87
CA SER A 46 -2.01 3.41 -15.03
C SER A 46 -1.84 2.68 -13.69
N SER A 47 -1.65 1.36 -13.78
CA SER A 47 -1.29 0.52 -12.64
C SER A 47 0.06 0.91 -12.06
N GLU A 48 1.01 1.31 -12.90
CA GLU A 48 2.34 1.75 -12.50
C GLU A 48 2.29 3.04 -11.68
N GLU A 49 1.40 3.97 -12.01
CA GLU A 49 1.22 5.21 -11.23
C GLU A 49 0.77 4.91 -9.81
N LEU A 50 -0.22 4.03 -9.65
CA LEU A 50 -0.68 3.57 -8.33
C LEU A 50 0.39 2.78 -7.59
N HIS A 51 1.16 1.97 -8.31
CA HIS A 51 2.27 1.20 -7.75
C HIS A 51 3.36 2.11 -7.20
N GLN A 52 3.77 3.14 -7.96
CA GLN A 52 4.72 4.14 -7.48
C GLN A 52 4.16 4.91 -6.28
N PHE A 53 2.88 5.27 -6.28
CA PHE A 53 2.27 5.92 -5.12
C PHE A 53 2.43 5.08 -3.84
N VAL A 54 2.14 3.77 -3.89
CA VAL A 54 2.34 2.88 -2.74
C VAL A 54 3.80 2.80 -2.29
N TYR A 55 4.76 2.82 -3.23
CA TYR A 55 6.20 2.82 -2.90
C TYR A 55 6.66 4.04 -2.09
N TYR A 56 6.02 5.20 -2.28
CA TYR A 56 6.39 6.45 -1.61
C TYR A 56 5.40 6.87 -0.53
N TYR A 57 4.38 6.06 -0.28
CA TYR A 57 3.35 6.42 0.66
C TYR A 57 3.92 6.60 2.07
N ASN A 58 3.58 7.72 2.71
CA ASN A 58 3.91 7.93 4.10
C ASN A 58 2.91 7.14 4.97
N TRP A 59 3.38 6.08 5.61
CA TRP A 59 2.53 5.19 6.41
C TRP A 59 2.01 5.82 7.71
N ASP A 60 2.63 6.91 8.17
CA ASP A 60 2.15 7.71 9.30
C ASP A 60 0.81 8.40 9.01
N ASP A 61 0.45 8.57 7.72
CA ASP A 61 -0.85 9.11 7.31
C ASP A 61 -2.02 8.10 7.52
N GLY A 62 -1.70 6.87 7.95
CA GLY A 62 -2.64 5.77 8.19
C GLY A 62 -2.94 4.96 6.93
N VAL A 63 -3.93 4.07 6.98
CA VAL A 63 -4.20 3.12 5.87
C VAL A 63 -5.43 3.47 5.02
N LYS A 64 -6.14 4.56 5.35
CA LYS A 64 -7.42 4.91 4.69
C LYS A 64 -7.21 5.29 3.21
N GLN A 65 -6.13 6.00 2.92
CA GLN A 65 -5.76 6.45 1.59
C GLN A 65 -5.36 5.26 0.71
N LEU A 66 -4.65 4.29 1.28
CA LEU A 66 -4.31 3.03 0.60
C LEU A 66 -5.55 2.22 0.21
N GLN A 67 -6.64 2.31 0.98
CA GLN A 67 -7.91 1.66 0.59
C GLN A 67 -8.47 2.25 -0.72
N TRP A 68 -8.27 3.54 -1.00
CA TRP A 68 -8.67 4.13 -2.28
C TRP A 68 -7.84 3.59 -3.44
N VAL A 69 -6.56 3.32 -3.21
CA VAL A 69 -5.70 2.65 -4.19
C VAL A 69 -6.18 1.24 -4.46
N LEU A 70 -6.40 0.43 -3.41
CA LEU A 70 -6.85 -0.96 -3.57
C LEU A 70 -8.20 -1.07 -4.26
N ASN A 71 -9.08 -0.08 -4.09
CA ASN A 71 -10.40 -0.05 -4.73
C ASN A 71 -10.37 0.56 -6.14
N HIS A 72 -9.23 1.03 -6.62
CA HIS A 72 -9.11 1.58 -7.97
C HIS A 72 -9.17 0.44 -9.02
N PRO A 73 -9.87 0.60 -10.16
CA PRO A 73 -9.94 -0.43 -11.22
C PRO A 73 -8.58 -0.70 -11.90
N LEU A 74 -7.64 0.24 -11.77
CA LEU A 74 -6.25 0.05 -12.21
C LEU A 74 -5.33 -0.54 -11.13
N CYS A 75 -5.85 -0.86 -9.94
CA CYS A 75 -5.03 -1.50 -8.92
C CYS A 75 -4.60 -2.88 -9.39
N ASP A 76 -3.30 -3.06 -9.55
CA ASP A 76 -2.70 -4.33 -9.92
C ASP A 76 -2.54 -5.23 -8.69
N GLN A 77 -2.70 -6.53 -8.89
CA GLN A 77 -2.46 -7.55 -7.88
C GLN A 77 -1.07 -7.37 -7.25
N GLY A 78 -0.02 -7.09 -8.03
CA GLY A 78 1.31 -6.79 -7.50
C GLY A 78 1.36 -5.55 -6.62
N THR A 79 0.60 -4.51 -6.95
CA THR A 79 0.46 -3.31 -6.11
C THR A 79 -0.21 -3.61 -4.79
N ALA A 80 -1.23 -4.47 -4.78
CA ALA A 80 -1.87 -4.92 -3.55
C ALA A 80 -0.91 -5.74 -2.67
N LEU A 81 -0.09 -6.61 -3.28
CA LEU A 81 0.95 -7.37 -2.57
C LEU A 81 2.01 -6.44 -1.97
N LEU A 82 2.42 -5.41 -2.71
CA LEU A 82 3.37 -4.40 -2.22
C LEU A 82 2.79 -3.67 -1.00
N ALA A 83 1.54 -3.19 -1.11
CA ALA A 83 0.87 -2.53 0.00
C ALA A 83 0.69 -3.45 1.22
N PHE A 84 0.44 -4.74 0.99
CA PHE A 84 0.35 -5.71 2.09
C PHE A 84 1.68 -5.80 2.85
N TRP A 85 2.80 -6.01 2.16
CA TRP A 85 4.10 -6.21 2.82
C TRP A 85 4.67 -4.94 3.45
N LEU A 86 4.52 -3.78 2.80
CA LEU A 86 4.90 -2.49 3.39
C LEU A 86 4.07 -2.13 4.63
N GLY A 87 2.88 -2.72 4.80
CA GLY A 87 2.05 -2.54 5.99
C GLY A 87 2.44 -3.40 7.18
N GLU A 88 3.61 -4.04 7.14
CA GLU A 88 4.20 -4.82 8.24
C GLU A 88 3.31 -5.97 8.77
N PRO A 89 2.88 -6.90 7.90
CA PRO A 89 1.99 -7.99 8.31
C PRO A 89 2.64 -8.92 9.32
N ALA A 90 3.97 -9.04 9.33
CA ALA A 90 4.71 -9.81 10.32
C ALA A 90 4.40 -9.37 11.76
N PHE A 91 4.27 -8.05 11.98
CA PHE A 91 3.90 -7.48 13.26
C PHE A 91 2.41 -7.71 13.55
N TYR A 92 1.51 -7.41 12.62
CA TYR A 92 0.08 -7.46 12.91
C TYR A 92 -0.51 -8.87 12.98
N PHE A 93 0.04 -9.84 12.23
CA PHE A 93 -0.53 -11.19 12.16
C PHE A 93 -0.21 -12.04 13.40
N GLN A 94 0.61 -11.53 14.33
CA GLN A 94 0.83 -12.17 15.63
C GLN A 94 -0.47 -12.20 16.48
N TYR A 95 -1.36 -11.22 16.29
CA TYR A 95 -2.64 -11.11 16.98
C TYR A 95 -3.67 -12.05 16.33
N ARG A 96 -4.42 -12.81 17.14
CA ARG A 96 -5.44 -13.76 16.63
C ARG A 96 -6.68 -13.06 16.12
N ASN A 97 -7.03 -11.94 16.73
CA ASN A 97 -8.23 -11.19 16.41
C ASN A 97 -8.02 -9.70 16.67
N ARG A 98 -8.91 -8.87 16.11
CA ARG A 98 -8.84 -7.41 16.19
C ARG A 98 -8.84 -6.86 17.63
N MET A 99 -9.43 -7.57 18.59
CA MET A 99 -9.53 -7.09 19.98
C MET A 99 -8.20 -7.19 20.72
N GLU A 100 -7.36 -8.16 20.36
CA GLU A 100 -5.99 -8.32 20.88
C GLU A 100 -5.02 -7.25 20.33
N VAL A 101 -5.37 -6.59 19.22
CA VAL A 101 -4.55 -5.54 18.63
C VAL A 101 -4.72 -4.24 19.44
N PRO A 102 -3.62 -3.55 19.79
CA PRO A 102 -3.67 -2.20 20.34
C PRO A 102 -4.55 -1.28 19.50
N GLU A 103 -5.31 -0.39 20.13
CA GLU A 103 -6.33 0.39 19.44
C GLU A 103 -5.81 1.14 18.22
N TRP A 104 -4.63 1.77 18.36
CA TRP A 104 -3.93 2.49 17.30
C TRP A 104 -3.59 1.60 16.09
N GLY A 105 -3.36 0.31 16.30
CA GLY A 105 -2.98 -0.66 15.25
C GLY A 105 -4.17 -1.38 14.60
N ARG A 106 -5.38 -1.27 15.15
CA ARG A 106 -6.58 -1.94 14.64
C ARG A 106 -6.92 -1.58 13.19
N PRO A 107 -6.78 -0.32 12.74
CA PRO A 107 -6.97 0.03 11.33
C PRO A 107 -6.02 -0.73 10.40
N ASN A 108 -4.74 -0.80 10.75
CA ASN A 108 -3.71 -1.47 9.96
C ASN A 108 -3.95 -2.99 9.89
N TRP A 109 -4.21 -3.63 11.04
CA TRP A 109 -4.60 -5.04 11.06
C TRP A 109 -5.82 -5.32 10.17
N THR A 110 -6.86 -4.49 10.27
CA THR A 110 -8.07 -4.63 9.43
C THR A 110 -7.76 -4.44 7.95
N PHE A 111 -6.89 -3.49 7.61
CA PHE A 111 -6.45 -3.26 6.23
C PHE A 111 -5.73 -4.50 5.69
N LEU A 112 -4.75 -5.04 6.40
CA LEU A 112 -3.98 -6.20 5.96
C LEU A 112 -4.83 -7.47 5.80
N GLN A 113 -5.76 -7.71 6.74
CA GLN A 113 -6.70 -8.84 6.63
C GLN A 113 -7.59 -8.71 5.38
N LYS A 114 -8.10 -7.50 5.09
CA LYS A 114 -8.91 -7.26 3.89
C LYS A 114 -8.09 -7.38 2.61
N THR A 115 -6.86 -6.85 2.60
CA THR A 115 -5.96 -6.89 1.45
C THR A 115 -5.58 -8.33 1.11
N SER A 116 -5.13 -9.11 2.10
CA SER A 116 -4.78 -10.52 1.90
C SER A 116 -5.98 -11.35 1.44
N ASN A 117 -7.13 -11.20 2.09
CA ASN A 117 -8.34 -11.91 1.67
C ASN A 117 -8.73 -11.58 0.22
N ARG A 118 -8.72 -10.29 -0.16
CA ARG A 118 -9.06 -9.90 -1.53
C ARG A 118 -8.02 -10.41 -2.54
N TYR A 119 -6.74 -10.36 -2.20
CA TYR A 119 -5.65 -10.84 -3.04
C TYR A 119 -5.79 -12.34 -3.33
N LEU A 120 -5.98 -13.15 -2.29
CA LEU A 120 -6.05 -14.61 -2.39
C LEU A 120 -7.31 -15.09 -3.12
N ASN A 121 -8.39 -14.31 -3.09
CA ASN A 121 -9.62 -14.59 -3.83
C ASN A 121 -9.63 -13.99 -5.25
N GLY A 122 -8.48 -13.55 -5.78
CA GLY A 122 -8.40 -13.04 -7.15
C GLY A 122 -9.17 -11.74 -7.40
N GLY A 123 -9.36 -10.91 -6.37
CA GLY A 123 -10.19 -9.69 -6.43
C GLY A 123 -9.57 -8.49 -7.18
N PHE A 124 -8.55 -8.72 -8.02
CA PHE A 124 -7.87 -7.71 -8.82
C PHE A 124 -7.87 -8.14 -10.29
N GLU A 125 -8.34 -7.28 -11.17
CA GLU A 125 -8.48 -7.57 -12.61
C GLU A 125 -7.15 -7.55 -13.37
N ARG A 126 -6.10 -6.96 -12.76
CA ARG A 126 -4.79 -6.75 -13.37
C ARG A 126 -3.72 -7.49 -12.57
N CYS A 127 -2.82 -8.17 -13.27
CA CYS A 127 -1.74 -8.98 -12.70
C CYS A 127 -0.43 -8.81 -13.50
N THR A 128 -0.16 -7.56 -13.88
CA THR A 128 0.93 -7.15 -14.77
C THR A 128 2.18 -6.70 -14.02
N ILE A 129 2.08 -6.40 -12.74
CA ILE A 129 3.19 -5.92 -11.92
C ILE A 129 3.65 -7.03 -10.96
N LYS A 130 4.96 -7.30 -10.98
CA LYS A 130 5.61 -8.25 -10.09
C LYS A 130 6.13 -7.55 -8.84
N THR A 131 5.68 -8.03 -7.70
CA THR A 131 6.20 -7.73 -6.36
C THR A 131 6.78 -9.02 -5.80
N ILE A 132 8.02 -8.96 -5.33
CA ILE A 132 8.75 -10.09 -4.78
C ILE A 132 8.93 -9.82 -3.29
N PRO A 133 8.23 -10.52 -2.36
CA PRO A 133 8.31 -10.23 -0.92
C PRO A 133 9.73 -10.24 -0.33
N THR A 134 10.62 -11.04 -0.93
CA THR A 134 12.03 -11.13 -0.52
C THR A 134 12.92 -10.00 -1.07
N ASP A 135 12.37 -9.10 -1.90
CA ASP A 135 13.07 -7.98 -2.52
C ASP A 135 12.12 -6.78 -2.71
N ILE A 136 11.63 -6.26 -1.58
CA ILE A 136 10.89 -4.99 -1.55
C ILE A 136 11.84 -3.95 -0.97
N LEU A 137 12.25 -2.98 -1.78
CA LEU A 137 13.20 -1.93 -1.38
C LEU A 137 14.55 -2.50 -0.87
N GLY A 138 14.97 -3.67 -1.37
CA GLY A 138 16.18 -4.36 -0.91
C GLY A 138 16.02 -5.08 0.43
N HIS A 139 14.79 -5.19 0.95
CA HIS A 139 14.49 -5.93 2.17
C HIS A 139 13.81 -7.26 1.85
N ASP A 140 14.22 -8.29 2.58
CA ASP A 140 13.57 -9.59 2.60
C ASP A 140 12.52 -9.64 3.71
N TYR A 141 11.25 -9.44 3.35
CA TYR A 141 10.13 -9.44 4.30
C TYR A 141 9.70 -10.84 4.75
N LEU A 142 10.21 -11.91 4.12
CA LEU A 142 9.92 -13.28 4.55
C LEU A 142 10.86 -13.73 5.67
N ARG A 143 11.92 -12.98 5.93
CA ARG A 143 12.83 -13.24 7.03
C ARG A 143 12.28 -12.62 8.32
N PRO A 144 12.07 -13.40 9.40
CA PRO A 144 11.65 -12.84 10.68
C PRO A 144 12.67 -11.79 11.15
N PRO A 145 12.21 -10.67 11.74
CA PRO A 145 13.11 -9.81 12.50
C PRO A 145 13.79 -10.66 13.58
N LYS A 146 15.03 -10.31 13.94
CA LYS A 146 15.82 -11.07 14.94
C LYS A 146 15.24 -10.99 16.36
N THR A 147 14.19 -10.20 16.56
CA THR A 147 13.44 -9.99 17.80
C THR A 147 12.25 -10.96 17.89
N ASP A 148 11.65 -11.11 19.08
CA ASP A 148 10.44 -11.93 19.31
C ASP A 148 9.20 -11.49 18.49
N GLU A 149 9.29 -10.37 17.77
CA GLU A 149 8.25 -9.72 16.96
C GLU A 149 7.91 -10.49 15.66
N GLY A 150 8.65 -11.57 15.35
CA GLY A 150 8.45 -12.40 14.15
C GLY A 150 7.36 -13.48 14.23
N LYS A 151 6.67 -13.64 15.36
CA LYS A 151 5.66 -14.72 15.55
C LYS A 151 4.51 -14.65 14.54
N GLY A 152 4.21 -13.48 13.98
CA GLY A 152 3.13 -13.30 13.01
C GLY A 152 3.41 -13.87 11.61
N LEU A 153 4.68 -14.05 11.22
CA LEU A 153 5.02 -14.59 9.89
C LEU A 153 4.39 -15.97 9.64
N TYR A 154 4.36 -16.84 10.65
CA TYR A 154 3.79 -18.18 10.55
C TYR A 154 2.26 -18.18 10.34
N ARG A 155 1.61 -17.03 10.49
CA ARG A 155 0.16 -16.86 10.27
C ARG A 155 -0.17 -16.14 8.97
N ILE A 156 0.85 -15.61 8.26
CA ILE A 156 0.64 -15.03 6.93
C ILE A 156 0.29 -16.18 5.96
N PRO A 157 -0.80 -16.07 5.20
CA PRO A 157 -1.15 -17.10 4.22
C PRO A 157 -0.04 -17.29 3.19
N TYR A 158 0.29 -18.54 2.87
CA TYR A 158 1.39 -18.88 1.95
C TYR A 158 1.31 -18.14 0.60
N GLY A 159 0.10 -17.96 0.05
CA GLY A 159 -0.09 -17.23 -1.21
C GLY A 159 0.37 -15.76 -1.17
N MET A 160 0.46 -15.15 0.02
CA MET A 160 1.03 -13.80 0.19
C MET A 160 2.57 -13.82 0.23
N CYS A 161 3.19 -14.97 0.47
CA CYS A 161 4.64 -15.14 0.51
C CYS A 161 5.23 -15.44 -0.88
N VAL A 162 4.39 -15.67 -1.89
CA VAL A 162 4.82 -15.93 -3.26
C VAL A 162 4.88 -14.62 -4.03
N ALA A 163 5.89 -14.47 -4.89
CA ALA A 163 5.98 -13.33 -5.79
C ALA A 163 4.75 -13.25 -6.72
N SER A 164 4.20 -12.06 -6.91
CA SER A 164 3.11 -11.87 -7.87
C SER A 164 3.61 -12.07 -9.31
N PRO A 165 2.72 -12.44 -10.25
CA PRO A 165 3.07 -12.50 -11.68
C PRO A 165 3.40 -11.11 -12.24
N GLY A 166 3.84 -11.07 -13.51
CA GLY A 166 4.09 -9.82 -14.22
C GLY A 166 5.56 -9.40 -14.25
N ARG A 167 5.79 -8.12 -14.57
CA ARG A 167 7.13 -7.51 -14.70
C ARG A 167 7.47 -6.66 -13.48
N VAL A 168 8.75 -6.64 -13.12
CA VAL A 168 9.24 -5.73 -12.07
C VAL A 168 9.12 -4.29 -12.58
N VAL A 169 8.51 -3.42 -11.76
CA VAL A 169 8.45 -1.99 -12.02
C VAL A 169 9.51 -1.32 -11.15
N LYS A 170 10.54 -0.76 -11.78
CA LYS A 170 11.59 -0.05 -11.05
C LYS A 170 10.98 1.16 -10.32
N ARG A 171 11.32 1.33 -9.05
CA ARG A 171 11.02 2.55 -8.30
C ARG A 171 11.63 3.74 -9.03
N MET A 172 10.90 4.84 -9.13
CA MET A 172 11.43 6.06 -9.74
C MET A 172 12.58 6.64 -8.91
N THR A 173 13.40 7.49 -9.50
CA THR A 173 14.30 8.38 -8.74
C THR A 173 13.59 9.72 -8.67
N THR A 174 13.26 10.16 -7.45
CA THR A 174 12.60 11.45 -7.20
C THR A 174 13.54 12.62 -7.40
#